data_AF-A0A9D4PRW8-F1
#
_entry.id   AF-A0A9D4PRW8-F1
#
_cell.length_a   1.000
_cell.length_b   1.000
_cell.length_c   1.000
_cell.angle_alpha   90.00
_cell.angle_beta   90.00
_cell.angle_gamma   90.00
#
_symmetry.space_group_name_H-M   'P 1'
#
loop_
_entity.id
_entity.type
_entity.pdbx_description
1 polymer ?
#
loop_
_entity_poly.entity_id
_entity_poly.type
_entity_poly.pdbx_seq_one_letter_code
_entity_poly.pdbx_strand_id
1 'polypeptide(L)'
;MTYGVLCFRLEAVRRQSVRVVVMNNLLPSVVPMHQKFDLKGSTFKRKASKHERSKRFPTFKDLDFLEQHPDGILLETDTTGGIPAKNSKGERLLLFIGVIDILQSYRLLKKLEHTWKSMFHDKDTISVQRPSFYAERFQEFLAKKVFKKITSPLEVVLE
;
A
#
# COMPACT_ATOMS: atom_id res chain seq x y z
N MET A 1 15.25 3.24 6.42
CA MET A 1 14.28 4.29 6.81
C MET A 1 13.74 4.08 8.24
N THR A 2 14.58 3.62 9.17
CA THR A 2 14.23 3.52 10.59
C THR A 2 15.33 4.24 11.34
N TYR A 3 14.97 5.24 12.14
CA TYR A 3 15.95 6.03 12.89
C TYR A 3 16.34 5.32 14.20
N GLY A 4 15.46 4.46 14.73
CA GLY A 4 15.76 3.62 15.89
C GLY A 4 14.54 2.87 16.41
N VAL A 5 14.78 1.90 17.29
CA VAL A 5 13.74 1.23 18.09
C VAL A 5 13.93 1.63 19.54
N LEU A 6 12.88 2.18 20.13
CA LEU A 6 12.90 2.69 21.49
C LEU A 6 11.93 1.85 22.34
N CYS A 7 12.44 1.25 23.40
CA CYS A 7 11.68 0.40 24.31
C CYS A 7 11.57 1.11 25.66
N PHE A 8 10.35 1.46 26.06
CA PHE A 8 10.10 2.02 27.38
C PHE A 8 9.26 1.04 28.20
N ARG A 9 9.63 0.88 29.47
CA ARG A 9 8.85 0.14 30.45
C ARG A 9 8.08 1.16 31.29
N LEU A 10 6.76 1.20 31.13
CA LEU A 10 5.91 2.04 31.97
C LEU A 10 5.71 1.33 33.31
N GLU A 11 6.24 1.89 34.39
CA GLU A 11 6.12 1.30 35.73
C GLU A 11 4.75 1.52 36.37
N ALA A 12 3.96 2.47 35.85
CA ALA A 12 2.66 2.87 36.42
C ALA A 12 1.48 1.96 36.05
N VAL A 13 1.60 1.06 35.06
CA VAL A 13 0.53 0.13 34.64
C VAL A 13 1.14 -1.24 34.41
N ARG A 14 0.92 -2.18 35.35
CA ARG A 14 1.31 -3.62 35.33
C ARG A 14 2.27 -4.00 34.19
N ARG A 15 3.59 -3.84 34.37
CA ARG A 15 4.67 -4.48 33.58
C ARG A 15 4.46 -4.54 32.04
N GLN A 16 3.78 -3.58 31.41
CA GLN A 16 3.67 -3.56 29.95
C GLN A 16 4.87 -2.84 29.35
N SER A 17 5.63 -3.55 28.52
CA SER A 17 6.69 -2.96 27.70
C SER A 17 6.07 -2.39 26.43
N VAL A 18 6.20 -1.08 26.24
CA VAL A 18 5.80 -0.40 25.00
C VAL A 18 7.04 -0.28 24.13
N ARG A 19 6.99 -0.88 22.94
CA ARG A 19 8.06 -0.77 21.93
C ARG A 19 7.58 0.17 20.83
N VAL A 20 8.28 1.29 20.66
CA VAL A 20 8.02 2.29 19.62
C VAL A 20 9.11 2.16 18.57
N VAL A 21 8.71 2.16 17.30
CA VAL A 21 9.63 2.23 16.16
C VAL A 21 9.57 3.65 15.63
N VAL A 22 10.69 4.37 15.67
CA VAL A 22 10.80 5.71 15.08
C VAL A 22 11.27 5.54 13.65
N MET A 23 10.44 5.98 12.70
CA MET A 23 10.72 5.89 11.27
C MET A 23 10.55 7.25 10.62
N ASN A 24 11.12 7.40 9.42
CA ASN A 24 10.93 8.62 8.66
C ASN A 24 9.45 8.83 8.34
N ASN A 25 8.98 10.06 8.51
CA ASN A 25 7.65 10.41 8.05
C ASN A 25 7.71 10.43 6.53
N LEU A 26 7.10 9.42 5.93
CA LEU A 26 7.02 9.25 4.49
C LEU A 26 6.30 10.43 3.81
N LEU A 27 5.48 11.17 4.55
CA LEU A 27 4.57 12.18 4.03
C LEU A 27 4.95 13.54 4.64
N PRO A 28 5.79 14.35 3.98
CA PRO A 28 6.26 15.61 4.54
C PRO A 28 5.07 16.52 4.87
N SER A 29 4.97 16.97 6.14
CA SER A 29 3.84 17.76 6.63
C SER A 29 3.66 19.11 5.93
N VAL A 30 4.68 19.55 5.19
CA VAL A 30 4.70 20.80 4.41
C VAL A 30 3.92 20.70 3.09
N VAL A 31 3.57 19.49 2.62
CA VAL A 31 2.78 19.31 1.40
C VAL A 31 1.38 18.77 1.75
N PRO A 32 0.29 19.50 1.42
CA PRO A 32 -1.07 19.04 1.70
C PRO A 32 -1.38 17.77 0.88
N MET A 33 -1.79 16.72 1.58
CA MET A 33 -2.21 15.47 0.94
C MET A 33 -3.69 15.53 0.58
N HIS A 34 -3.97 15.62 -0.72
CA HIS A 34 -5.33 15.64 -1.25
C HIS A 34 -6.00 14.25 -1.19
N GLN A 35 -5.24 13.18 -1.40
CA GLN A 35 -5.73 11.80 -1.37
C GLN A 35 -4.69 10.88 -0.72
N LYS A 36 -5.15 9.85 -0.01
CA LYS A 36 -4.31 8.83 0.63
C LYS A 36 -4.84 7.44 0.33
N PHE A 37 -3.93 6.53 -0.03
CA PHE A 37 -4.25 5.13 -0.32
C PHE A 37 -3.32 4.19 0.45
N ASP A 38 -3.90 3.20 1.11
CA ASP A 38 -3.23 1.98 1.57
C ASP A 38 -3.48 0.91 0.51
N LEU A 39 -2.44 0.40 -0.15
CA LEU A 39 -2.53 -0.58 -1.23
C LEU A 39 -1.78 -1.85 -0.85
N LYS A 40 -2.37 -3.03 -1.11
CA LYS A 40 -1.79 -4.35 -0.79
C LYS A 40 -1.91 -5.37 -1.94
N GLY A 41 -2.54 -4.99 -3.05
CA GLY A 41 -2.79 -5.85 -4.21
C GLY A 41 -3.82 -6.96 -3.95
N SER A 42 -4.69 -6.79 -2.95
CA SER A 42 -5.75 -7.75 -2.62
C SER A 42 -7.13 -7.08 -2.63
N THR A 43 -8.20 -7.88 -2.62
CA THR A 43 -9.58 -7.38 -2.74
C THR A 43 -10.40 -7.56 -1.46
N PHE A 44 -10.16 -8.61 -0.67
CA PHE A 44 -10.93 -8.90 0.54
C PHE A 44 -10.74 -7.82 1.63
N LYS A 45 -11.84 -7.16 2.02
CA LYS A 45 -11.85 -6.04 2.99
C LYS A 45 -10.93 -4.85 2.61
N ARG A 46 -10.68 -4.68 1.30
CA ARG A 46 -9.86 -3.60 0.75
C ARG A 46 -10.70 -2.44 0.20
N LYS A 47 -11.76 -2.09 0.94
CA LYS A 47 -12.55 -0.86 0.76
C LYS A 47 -12.59 -0.08 2.08
N ALA A 48 -12.53 1.24 2.03
CA ALA A 48 -12.59 2.11 3.20
C ALA A 48 -13.95 1.96 3.90
N SER A 49 -13.92 1.89 5.23
CA SER A 49 -15.14 1.79 6.03
C SER A 49 -15.92 3.11 6.01
N LYS A 50 -17.21 3.07 6.37
CA LYS A 50 -18.02 4.29 6.51
C LYS A 50 -17.39 5.30 7.48
N HIS A 51 -16.83 4.80 8.59
CA HIS A 51 -16.14 5.61 9.59
C HIS A 51 -14.83 6.22 9.05
N GLU A 52 -14.05 5.48 8.25
CA GLU A 52 -12.84 6.04 7.64
C GLU A 52 -13.18 7.14 6.63
N ARG A 53 -14.23 6.93 5.82
CA ARG A 53 -14.71 7.88 4.82
C ARG A 53 -15.26 9.18 5.41
N SER A 54 -15.72 9.17 6.66
CA SER A 54 -16.23 10.38 7.33
C SER A 54 -15.12 11.26 7.93
N LYS A 55 -13.84 10.84 7.85
CA LYS A 55 -12.71 11.65 8.33
C LYS A 55 -12.40 12.77 7.35
N ARG A 56 -11.81 13.86 7.84
CA ARG A 56 -11.36 15.00 7.01
C ARG A 56 -10.36 14.58 5.93
N PHE A 57 -9.49 13.62 6.24
CA PHE A 57 -8.50 13.07 5.30
C PHE A 57 -8.57 11.54 5.35
N PRO A 58 -9.51 10.91 4.63
CA PRO A 58 -9.69 9.46 4.65
C PRO A 58 -8.49 8.74 4.02
N THR A 59 -8.21 7.53 4.48
CA THR A 59 -7.29 6.61 3.81
C THR A 59 -8.09 5.55 3.06
N PHE A 60 -8.05 5.65 1.74
CA PHE A 60 -8.69 4.72 0.82
C PHE A 60 -7.88 3.44 0.64
N LYS A 61 -8.50 2.40 0.09
CA LYS A 61 -7.87 1.10 -0.14
C LYS A 61 -7.95 0.68 -1.61
N ASP A 62 -7.50 -0.53 -1.92
CA ASP A 62 -7.37 -1.06 -3.29
C ASP A 62 -8.66 -0.94 -4.11
N LEU A 63 -9.81 -1.31 -3.55
CA LEU A 63 -11.10 -1.23 -4.26
C LEU A 63 -11.55 0.22 -4.47
N ASP A 64 -11.30 1.10 -3.50
CA ASP A 64 -11.59 2.52 -3.66
C ASP A 64 -10.70 3.14 -4.76
N PHE A 65 -9.43 2.71 -4.84
CA PHE A 65 -8.51 3.16 -5.88
C PHE A 65 -9.01 2.74 -7.27
N LEU A 66 -9.40 1.48 -7.44
CA LEU A 66 -9.91 0.97 -8.71
C LEU A 66 -11.21 1.67 -9.14
N GLU A 67 -12.06 2.05 -8.18
CA GLU A 67 -13.29 2.82 -8.45
C GLU A 67 -13.00 4.27 -8.84
N GLN A 68 -12.03 4.92 -8.18
CA GLN A 68 -11.72 6.34 -8.40
C GLN A 68 -10.78 6.59 -9.59
N HIS A 69 -9.89 5.64 -9.87
CA HIS A 69 -8.85 5.71 -10.90
C HIS A 69 -8.86 4.44 -11.75
N PRO A 70 -9.93 4.16 -12.52
CA PRO A 70 -10.08 2.92 -13.30
C PRO A 70 -8.98 2.74 -14.35
N ASP A 71 -8.46 3.84 -14.90
CA ASP A 71 -7.37 3.83 -15.89
C ASP A 71 -5.97 3.83 -15.25
N GLY A 72 -5.89 3.93 -13.92
CA GLY A 72 -4.64 4.10 -13.17
C GLY A 72 -4.06 5.51 -13.26
N ILE A 73 -2.79 5.62 -12.85
CA ILE A 73 -2.05 6.87 -12.79
C ILE A 73 -0.90 6.82 -13.80
N LEU A 74 -0.82 7.82 -14.66
CA LEU A 74 0.21 7.94 -15.69
C LEU A 74 1.45 8.62 -15.09
N LEU A 75 2.58 7.91 -15.03
CA LEU A 75 3.82 8.49 -14.52
C LEU A 75 4.47 9.39 -15.58
N GLU A 76 4.85 10.61 -15.21
CA GLU A 76 5.68 11.48 -16.04
C GLU A 76 7.16 11.19 -15.77
N THR A 77 7.99 11.20 -16.83
CA THR A 77 9.44 11.11 -16.67
C THR A 77 9.98 12.46 -16.19
N ASP A 78 10.89 12.40 -15.23
CA ASP A 78 11.78 13.47 -14.79
C ASP A 78 11.21 14.47 -13.77
N THR A 79 11.62 14.33 -12.50
CA THR A 79 12.10 15.43 -11.61
C THR A 79 12.32 14.93 -10.17
N THR A 80 13.19 15.64 -9.44
CA THR A 80 13.62 15.31 -8.07
C THR A 80 12.68 15.96 -7.04
N GLY A 81 12.14 15.20 -6.08
CA GLY A 81 11.32 15.72 -4.96
C GLY A 81 9.92 15.10 -4.78
N GLY A 82 9.51 14.24 -5.71
CA GLY A 82 8.25 13.48 -5.74
C GLY A 82 8.08 12.88 -7.14
N ILE A 83 7.11 11.99 -7.37
CA ILE A 83 6.91 11.43 -8.71
C ILE A 83 5.81 12.22 -9.41
N PRO A 84 6.13 13.04 -10.43
CA PRO A 84 5.12 13.73 -11.22
C PRO A 84 4.27 12.71 -11.99
N ALA A 85 2.97 12.97 -12.06
CA ALA A 85 2.03 12.07 -12.71
C ALA A 85 0.81 12.81 -13.25
N LYS A 86 -0.01 12.11 -14.03
CA LYS A 86 -1.32 12.55 -14.49
C LYS A 86 -2.39 11.51 -14.19
N ASN A 87 -3.59 11.96 -13.88
CA ASN A 87 -4.77 11.08 -13.89
C ASN A 87 -5.40 11.01 -15.28
N SER A 88 -6.47 10.22 -15.42
CA SER A 88 -7.22 10.07 -16.68
C SER A 88 -7.84 11.37 -17.20
N LYS A 89 -8.02 12.38 -16.35
CA LYS A 89 -8.51 13.71 -16.74
C LYS A 89 -7.40 14.64 -17.23
N GLY A 90 -6.13 14.21 -17.17
CA GLY A 90 -4.97 15.04 -17.50
C GLY A 90 -4.55 16.01 -16.38
N GLU A 91 -5.14 15.91 -15.19
CA GLU A 91 -4.74 16.73 -14.03
C GLU A 91 -3.35 16.31 -13.55
N ARG A 92 -2.47 17.29 -13.30
CA ARG A 92 -1.13 17.04 -12.78
C ARG A 92 -1.19 16.65 -11.31
N LEU A 93 -0.52 15.57 -10.97
CA LEU A 93 -0.40 15.00 -9.64
C LEU A 93 1.07 14.98 -9.21
N LEU A 94 1.29 15.13 -7.90
CA LEU A 94 2.58 14.88 -7.27
C LEU A 94 2.42 13.70 -6.31
N LEU A 95 3.06 12.57 -6.63
CA LEU A 95 2.93 11.35 -5.85
C LEU A 95 4.05 11.23 -4.81
N PHE A 96 3.65 10.84 -3.60
CA PHE A 96 4.54 10.40 -2.53
C PHE A 96 4.21 8.94 -2.24
N ILE A 97 5.16 8.04 -2.44
CA ILE A 97 4.98 6.59 -2.30
C ILE A 97 6.00 6.06 -1.32
N GLY A 98 5.57 5.11 -0.48
CA GLY A 98 6.49 4.31 0.31
C GLY A 98 5.84 3.05 0.84
N VAL A 99 6.67 2.05 1.08
CA VAL A 99 6.26 0.76 1.61
C VAL A 99 6.23 0.85 3.14
N ILE A 100 5.07 0.57 3.71
CA ILE A 100 4.82 0.59 5.16
C ILE A 100 4.47 -0.81 5.68
N ASP A 101 4.35 -0.97 7.00
CA ASP A 101 3.92 -2.22 7.64
C ASP A 101 4.86 -3.42 7.37
N ILE A 102 6.17 -3.14 7.18
CA ILE A 102 7.20 -4.14 6.82
C ILE A 102 7.63 -5.05 7.99
N LEU A 103 7.26 -4.70 9.23
CA LEU A 103 7.69 -5.43 10.44
C LEU A 103 6.71 -6.53 10.87
N GLN A 104 5.71 -6.86 10.04
CA GLN A 104 4.79 -7.95 10.34
C GLN A 104 5.52 -9.30 10.28
N SER A 105 5.60 -9.99 11.42
CA SER A 105 6.31 -11.26 11.52
C SER A 105 5.52 -12.40 10.83
N TYR A 106 6.09 -12.96 9.77
CA TYR A 106 5.58 -14.18 9.11
C TYR A 106 5.49 -15.41 10.04
N ARG A 107 6.05 -15.36 11.27
CA ARG A 107 6.04 -16.50 12.22
C ARG A 107 4.64 -16.94 12.67
N LEU A 108 3.66 -16.04 12.71
CA LEU A 108 2.27 -16.42 13.05
C LEU A 108 1.63 -17.26 11.95
N LEU A 109 2.06 -17.07 10.69
CA LEU A 109 1.53 -17.79 9.54
C LEU A 109 1.99 -19.25 9.55
N LYS A 110 3.21 -19.56 10.00
CA LYS A 110 3.66 -20.95 10.17
C LYS A 110 2.82 -21.73 11.18
N LYS A 111 2.30 -21.06 12.23
CA LYS A 111 1.42 -21.69 13.21
C LYS A 111 0.02 -21.95 12.65
N LEU A 112 -0.51 -21.01 11.86
CA LEU A 112 -1.79 -21.18 11.16
C LEU A 112 -1.70 -22.19 10.00
N GLU A 113 -0.55 -22.31 9.34
CA GLU A 113 -0.34 -23.27 8.24
C GLU A 113 -0.55 -24.71 8.70
N HIS A 114 -0.22 -25.02 9.96
CA HIS A 114 -0.46 -26.35 10.53
C HIS A 114 -1.91 -26.58 10.96
N THR A 115 -2.67 -25.53 11.28
CA THR A 115 -4.09 -25.65 11.70
C THR A 115 -5.07 -25.53 10.54
N TRP A 116 -4.73 -24.76 9.49
CA TRP A 116 -5.60 -24.54 8.33
C TRP A 116 -5.54 -25.72 7.35
N LYS A 117 -4.38 -26.37 7.21
CA LYS A 117 -4.20 -27.54 6.31
C LYS A 117 -5.16 -28.69 6.62
N SER A 118 -5.77 -28.74 7.81
CA SER A 118 -6.81 -29.72 8.12
C SER A 118 -8.24 -29.28 7.74
N MET A 119 -8.48 -28.02 7.35
CA MET A 119 -9.84 -27.46 7.43
C MET A 119 -10.44 -26.88 6.14
N PHE A 120 -9.70 -26.29 5.19
CA PHE A 120 -10.36 -25.72 4.00
C PHE A 120 -9.60 -25.85 2.68
N HIS A 121 -10.30 -26.44 1.71
CA HIS A 121 -9.97 -26.55 0.29
C HIS A 121 -10.59 -25.33 -0.44
N ASP A 122 -9.95 -24.16 -0.38
CA ASP A 122 -10.08 -23.11 -1.41
C ASP A 122 -9.01 -22.04 -1.18
N LYS A 123 -8.11 -21.84 -2.15
CA LYS A 123 -6.80 -21.18 -1.95
C LYS A 123 -6.75 -19.70 -2.34
N ASP A 124 -7.77 -19.17 -2.99
CA ASP A 124 -7.70 -17.84 -3.62
C ASP A 124 -8.33 -16.69 -2.79
N THR A 125 -8.97 -16.99 -1.67
CA THR A 125 -9.75 -15.98 -0.91
C THR A 125 -9.04 -15.44 0.34
N ILE A 126 -7.83 -15.93 0.65
CA ILE A 126 -7.23 -15.75 1.98
C ILE A 126 -5.96 -14.87 1.92
N SER A 127 -5.92 -13.84 2.75
CA SER A 127 -4.82 -12.87 2.89
C SER A 127 -3.51 -13.46 3.47
N VAL A 128 -3.48 -14.75 3.81
CA VAL A 128 -2.34 -15.45 4.42
C VAL A 128 -1.57 -16.17 3.31
N GLN A 129 -0.69 -15.44 2.62
CA GLN A 129 0.08 -15.98 1.50
C GLN A 129 1.58 -15.90 1.80
N ARG A 130 2.35 -16.82 1.17
CA ARG A 130 3.81 -16.87 1.28
C ARG A 130 4.40 -15.52 0.88
N PRO A 131 5.50 -15.06 1.53
CA PRO A 131 6.13 -13.77 1.21
C PRO A 131 6.32 -13.52 -0.29
N SER A 132 6.76 -14.54 -1.03
CA SER A 132 6.97 -14.45 -2.48
C SER A 132 5.67 -14.19 -3.25
N PHE A 133 4.59 -14.90 -2.91
CA PHE A 133 3.29 -14.69 -3.55
C PHE A 133 2.71 -13.31 -3.21
N TYR A 134 2.86 -12.86 -1.97
CA TYR A 134 2.46 -11.51 -1.58
C TYR A 134 3.21 -10.47 -2.43
N ALA A 135 4.52 -10.61 -2.56
CA ALA A 135 5.36 -9.69 -3.31
C ALA A 135 4.98 -9.66 -4.80
N GLU A 136 4.82 -10.82 -5.43
CA GLU A 136 4.41 -10.95 -6.83
C GLU A 136 3.06 -10.28 -7.09
N ARG A 137 2.04 -10.63 -6.29
CA ARG A 137 0.71 -10.03 -6.39
C ARG A 137 0.74 -8.51 -6.18
N PHE A 138 1.52 -8.04 -5.22
CA PHE A 138 1.65 -6.61 -4.94
C PHE A 138 2.34 -5.86 -6.08
N GLN A 139 3.44 -6.40 -6.61
CA GLN A 139 4.16 -5.83 -7.75
C GLN A 139 3.28 -5.82 -9.00
N GLU A 140 2.58 -6.91 -9.28
CA GLU A 140 1.67 -7.01 -10.41
C GLU A 140 0.52 -6.01 -10.31
N PHE A 141 -0.08 -5.87 -9.12
CA PHE A 141 -1.11 -4.87 -8.89
C PHE A 141 -0.59 -3.45 -9.14
N LEU A 142 0.57 -3.10 -8.60
CA LEU A 142 1.18 -1.78 -8.84
C LEU A 142 1.46 -1.55 -10.32
N ALA A 143 2.06 -2.52 -11.02
CA ALA A 143 2.47 -2.38 -12.42
C ALA A 143 1.30 -2.42 -13.41
N LYS A 144 0.24 -3.19 -13.13
CA LYS A 144 -0.89 -3.38 -14.06
C LYS A 144 -2.07 -2.48 -13.77
N LYS A 145 -2.31 -2.11 -12.51
CA LYS A 145 -3.52 -1.39 -12.10
C LYS A 145 -3.24 0.02 -11.59
N VAL A 146 -2.15 0.23 -10.86
CA VAL A 146 -1.87 1.53 -10.23
C VAL A 146 -1.09 2.46 -11.13
N PHE A 147 0.05 2.03 -11.64
CA PHE A 147 0.94 2.85 -12.47
C PHE A 147 0.86 2.40 -13.93
N LYS A 148 0.55 3.35 -14.81
CA LYS A 148 0.63 3.17 -16.26
C LYS A 148 1.85 3.92 -16.77
N LYS A 149 2.58 3.31 -17.69
CA LYS A 149 3.62 4.00 -18.46
C LYS A 149 2.95 4.80 -19.57
N ILE A 150 3.56 5.94 -19.91
CA ILE A 150 3.26 6.61 -21.17
C ILE A 150 3.73 5.66 -22.28
N THR A 151 2.79 4.98 -22.93
CA THR A 151 3.08 4.33 -24.20
C THR A 151 3.33 5.46 -25.19
N SER A 152 4.58 5.65 -25.60
CA SER A 152 4.90 6.61 -26.66
C SER A 152 4.11 6.22 -27.93
N PRO A 153 3.40 7.15 -28.59
CA PRO A 153 2.67 6.88 -29.83
C PRO A 153 3.53 6.39 -31.01
N LEU A 154 4.85 6.28 -30.85
CA LEU A 154 5.81 6.00 -31.91
C LEU A 154 6.01 4.51 -32.23
N GLU A 155 5.46 3.58 -31.44
CA GLU A 155 5.58 2.13 -31.71
C GLU A 155 4.48 1.58 -32.65
N VAL A 156 3.47 2.36 -33.03
CA VAL A 156 2.33 1.88 -33.85
C VAL A 156 2.48 2.21 -35.35
N VAL A 157 3.63 2.74 -35.79
CA VAL A 157 3.85 3.13 -37.20
C VAL A 157 4.87 2.22 -37.92
N LEU A 158 5.29 1.11 -37.30
CA LEU A 158 6.25 0.16 -37.89
C LEU A 158 5.76 -1.29 -37.79
N GLU A 159 4.59 -1.59 -38.36
CA GLU A 159 4.25 -2.92 -38.89
C GLU A 159 3.46 -2.76 -40.20
#